data_AF-A0A2D6DUA7-F1
#
_entry.id   AF-A0A2D6DUA7-F1
#
_cell.length_a   1.000
_cell.length_b   1.000
_cell.length_c   1.000
_cell.angle_alpha   90.00
_cell.angle_beta   90.00
_cell.angle_gamma   90.00
#
_symmetry.space_group_name_H-M   'P 1'
#
loop_
_entity.id
_entity.type
_entity.pdbx_description
1 polymer ?
#
loop_
_entity_poly.entity_id
_entity_poly.type
_entity_poly.pdbx_seq_one_letter_code
_entity_poly.pdbx_strand_id
1 'polypeptide(L)'
;MAFSGGIALERQRLGEKYGGVMKSDRAKSLRNATGNASGGIRGGKAGTLESSRSSSWEDPWPRVFSEAEIEAVAVEAFQSPNPLIRRRAFDQLLGSLTAGNAQYMLGHLKENSVRGDQWRDFHYLWGMLDGKAAVEHAAESEENDLSHALAGWASKYPDEAIAHLNTTADEDMGSFRYRQRVMVNGMANNDPARATDYVLQLADEGDERASQLFEVVTSAVLSNCDVDEAATWLDSTYGEWADRDPEGAGERISSMPRSPQRDAAISGFARQISYGDPGKAIEWANSIAEETKRVEALTHAGQHLARRDRAAAEAWVVSSGLPKEAQRAVLNPPQIRRR
;
A
#
# COMPACT_ATOMS: atom_id res chain seq x y z
N MET A 1 -50.74 27.51 18.01
CA MET A 1 -52.08 26.96 17.73
C MET A 1 -51.89 25.69 16.93
N ALA A 2 -52.44 24.59 17.46
CA ALA A 2 -52.34 23.22 16.96
C ALA A 2 -53.41 22.92 15.89
N PHE A 3 -53.16 21.92 15.04
CA PHE A 3 -54.08 20.92 14.45
C PHE A 3 -53.21 20.10 13.47
N SER A 4 -52.75 18.87 13.70
CA SER A 4 -53.37 17.57 14.07
C SER A 4 -54.18 16.90 12.93
N GLY A 5 -53.75 15.68 12.58
CA GLY A 5 -54.47 14.66 11.77
C GLY A 5 -53.64 14.22 10.54
N GLY A 6 -53.05 13.03 10.41
CA GLY A 6 -53.22 11.75 11.10
C GLY A 6 -54.00 10.78 10.21
N ILE A 7 -53.32 9.93 9.42
CA ILE A 7 -53.84 8.62 8.98
C ILE A 7 -52.67 7.62 8.92
N ALA A 8 -52.76 6.61 9.78
CA ALA A 8 -52.03 5.36 9.76
C ALA A 8 -53.06 4.24 9.61
N LEU A 9 -52.88 3.32 8.66
CA LEU A 9 -53.59 2.04 8.49
C LEU A 9 -52.91 1.34 7.30
N GLU A 10 -52.58 0.05 7.27
CA GLU A 10 -52.68 -1.05 8.21
C GLU A 10 -51.84 -2.23 7.67
N ARG A 11 -51.19 -2.97 8.58
CA ARG A 11 -50.53 -4.26 8.32
C ARG A 11 -51.52 -5.40 8.54
N GLN A 12 -51.55 -6.35 7.62
CA GLN A 12 -51.76 -7.81 7.76
C GLN A 12 -52.36 -8.29 6.43
N ARG A 13 -52.03 -9.43 5.83
CA ARG A 13 -51.68 -10.75 6.35
C ARG A 13 -51.23 -11.57 5.14
N LEU A 14 -50.13 -12.31 5.21
CA LEU A 14 -49.93 -13.64 4.59
C LEU A 14 -48.62 -14.21 5.16
N GLY A 15 -48.73 -14.90 6.32
CA GLY A 15 -47.85 -16.03 6.67
C GLY A 15 -48.48 -17.27 6.03
N GLU A 16 -47.72 -18.21 5.47
CA GLU A 16 -46.94 -19.29 6.10
C GLU A 16 -46.45 -20.10 4.88
N LYS A 17 -45.27 -20.72 4.77
CA LYS A 17 -44.66 -21.76 5.59
C LYS A 17 -43.42 -22.18 4.79
N TYR A 18 -42.25 -22.27 5.42
CA TYR A 18 -41.29 -23.37 5.25
C TYR A 18 -40.21 -23.17 6.30
N GLY A 19 -40.38 -23.88 7.41
CA GLY A 19 -39.34 -24.08 8.41
C GLY A 19 -38.39 -25.18 7.96
N GLY A 20 -37.10 -24.93 8.14
CA GLY A 20 -36.02 -25.90 7.90
C GLY A 20 -34.84 -25.54 8.79
N VAL A 21 -34.85 -26.08 10.00
CA VAL A 21 -33.73 -26.04 10.95
C VAL A 21 -32.55 -26.81 10.33
N MET A 22 -31.42 -26.16 10.11
CA MET A 22 -30.14 -26.83 9.86
C MET A 22 -29.16 -26.44 10.96
N LYS A 23 -28.80 -27.47 11.72
CA LYS A 23 -27.89 -27.45 12.87
C LYS A 23 -26.46 -27.19 12.41
N SER A 24 -25.71 -26.66 13.38
CA SER A 24 -24.27 -26.54 13.46
C SER A 24 -23.49 -27.73 12.91
N ASP A 25 -22.46 -27.46 12.12
CA ASP A 25 -21.23 -28.26 12.10
C ASP A 25 -20.01 -27.36 12.30
N ARG A 26 -19.64 -27.27 13.57
CA ARG A 26 -18.36 -26.72 14.04
C ARG A 26 -17.30 -27.80 13.80
N ALA A 27 -16.64 -27.77 12.66
CA ALA A 27 -15.50 -28.64 12.40
C ALA A 27 -14.33 -28.25 13.31
N LYS A 28 -14.08 -29.10 14.32
CA LYS A 28 -12.79 -29.15 15.03
C LYS A 28 -11.75 -29.72 14.05
N SER A 29 -10.71 -28.96 13.74
CA SER A 29 -9.45 -29.55 13.30
C SER A 29 -8.40 -29.33 14.38
N LEU A 30 -7.99 -30.44 14.99
CA LEU A 30 -6.96 -30.54 16.00
C LEU A 30 -5.58 -30.34 15.35
N ARG A 31 -4.72 -29.66 16.11
CA ARG A 31 -3.29 -29.57 15.90
C ARG A 31 -2.67 -30.95 15.64
N ASN A 32 -1.75 -31.02 14.69
CA ASN A 32 -0.51 -31.75 14.91
C ASN A 32 0.65 -30.96 14.32
N ALA A 33 1.53 -30.55 15.22
CA ALA A 33 2.81 -29.95 14.94
C ALA A 33 3.84 -31.07 14.78
N THR A 34 4.59 -31.07 13.69
CA THR A 34 5.98 -31.54 13.60
C THR A 34 6.56 -31.13 12.23
N GLY A 35 7.76 -30.55 12.22
CA GLY A 35 8.63 -30.63 11.05
C GLY A 35 9.29 -29.33 10.57
N ASN A 36 10.41 -28.97 11.21
CA ASN A 36 11.60 -28.33 10.62
C ASN A 36 11.44 -27.06 9.75
N ALA A 37 11.58 -25.91 10.40
CA ALA A 37 12.09 -24.70 9.76
C ALA A 37 13.64 -24.69 9.80
N SER A 38 14.28 -24.96 8.67
CA SER A 38 15.70 -24.71 8.43
C SER A 38 15.85 -23.44 7.59
N GLY A 39 15.87 -22.29 8.26
CA GLY A 39 16.12 -20.99 7.65
C GLY A 39 17.52 -20.89 7.06
N GLY A 40 17.60 -20.79 5.73
CA GLY A 40 18.77 -20.30 5.02
C GLY A 40 18.50 -18.88 4.57
N ILE A 41 19.39 -17.96 4.94
CA ILE A 41 19.41 -16.60 4.39
C ILE A 41 19.80 -16.73 2.92
N ARG A 42 18.80 -16.58 2.04
CA ARG A 42 18.97 -16.19 0.65
C ARG A 42 18.36 -14.80 0.54
N GLY A 43 18.94 -13.95 -0.31
CA GLY A 43 18.36 -12.64 -0.67
C GLY A 43 16.85 -12.79 -0.83
N GLY A 44 16.14 -12.31 0.18
CA GLY A 44 14.70 -12.39 0.24
C GLY A 44 14.19 -11.35 -0.73
N LYS A 45 13.36 -11.78 -1.69
CA LYS A 45 12.46 -10.83 -2.34
C LYS A 45 11.74 -10.08 -1.24
N ALA A 46 11.60 -8.75 -1.38
CA ALA A 46 10.82 -7.94 -0.47
C ALA A 46 9.49 -8.66 -0.21
N GLY A 47 9.02 -8.60 1.05
CA GLY A 47 7.89 -9.38 1.55
C GLY A 47 6.82 -9.58 0.48
N THR A 48 6.65 -10.81 0.02
CA THR A 48 5.57 -11.17 -0.91
C THR A 48 4.25 -10.93 -0.19
N LEU A 49 3.73 -9.72 -0.34
CA LEU A 49 2.31 -9.51 -0.44
C LEU A 49 1.88 -10.34 -1.65
N GLU A 50 1.47 -11.60 -1.42
CA GLU A 50 0.50 -12.19 -2.31
C GLU A 50 -0.71 -11.30 -2.20
N SER A 51 -0.77 -10.33 -3.11
CA SER A 51 -1.91 -9.45 -3.25
C SER A 51 -3.13 -10.35 -3.40
N SER A 52 -3.92 -10.47 -2.35
CA SER A 52 -5.24 -11.10 -2.42
C SER A 52 -6.13 -10.36 -3.41
N ARG A 53 -5.75 -9.13 -3.77
CA ARG A 53 -6.12 -8.48 -5.03
C ARG A 53 -5.24 -9.07 -6.13
N SER A 54 -5.59 -10.26 -6.60
CA SER A 54 -5.21 -10.61 -7.97
C SER A 54 -5.50 -9.40 -8.84
N SER A 55 -4.64 -9.13 -9.82
CA SER A 55 -4.86 -8.19 -10.93
C SER A 55 -6.07 -8.61 -11.79
N SER A 56 -7.19 -8.94 -11.18
CA SER A 56 -8.51 -8.98 -11.78
C SER A 56 -9.17 -7.67 -11.36
N TRP A 57 -8.70 -6.57 -11.93
CA TRP A 57 -9.67 -5.62 -12.43
C TRP A 57 -10.54 -6.40 -13.42
N GLU A 58 -11.59 -7.05 -12.92
CA GLU A 58 -12.70 -7.43 -13.76
C GLU A 58 -13.25 -6.11 -14.29
N ASP A 59 -13.21 -5.94 -15.61
CA ASP A 59 -13.72 -4.75 -16.27
C ASP A 59 -15.16 -4.50 -15.78
N PRO A 60 -15.41 -3.50 -14.92
CA PRO A 60 -16.73 -3.32 -14.32
C PRO A 60 -17.75 -2.87 -15.36
N TRP A 61 -17.29 -2.50 -16.57
CA TRP A 61 -18.10 -1.81 -17.57
C TRP A 61 -17.84 -2.36 -18.98
N PRO A 62 -18.35 -3.57 -19.31
CA PRO A 62 -18.03 -4.27 -20.55
C PRO A 62 -18.63 -3.65 -21.83
N ARG A 63 -19.24 -2.45 -21.74
CA ARG A 63 -19.92 -1.81 -22.88
C ARG A 63 -19.12 -0.60 -23.37
N VAL A 64 -18.49 -0.80 -24.52
CA VAL A 64 -17.91 0.28 -25.32
C VAL A 64 -19.04 1.05 -26.01
N PHE A 65 -19.00 2.38 -25.94
CA PHE A 65 -19.94 3.27 -26.61
C PHE A 65 -19.45 3.63 -28.01
N SER A 66 -20.38 3.75 -28.96
CA SER A 66 -20.16 4.43 -30.23
C SER A 66 -20.00 5.95 -30.03
N GLU A 67 -19.44 6.66 -31.00
CA GLU A 67 -19.29 8.13 -30.95
C GLU A 67 -20.63 8.83 -30.69
N ALA A 68 -21.70 8.42 -31.35
CA ALA A 68 -23.04 8.98 -31.14
C ALA A 68 -23.57 8.77 -29.70
N GLU A 69 -23.22 7.63 -29.08
CA GLU A 69 -23.57 7.38 -27.68
C GLU A 69 -22.69 8.20 -26.73
N ILE A 70 -21.39 8.36 -27.04
CA ILE A 70 -20.48 9.23 -26.29
C ILE A 70 -20.98 10.67 -26.32
N GLU A 71 -21.39 11.19 -27.48
CA GLU A 71 -21.95 12.54 -27.63
C GLU A 71 -23.21 12.72 -26.76
N ALA A 72 -24.14 11.77 -26.85
CA ALA A 72 -25.38 11.82 -26.07
C ALA A 72 -25.11 11.83 -24.55
N VAL A 73 -24.19 10.98 -24.09
CA VAL A 73 -23.82 10.90 -22.67
C VAL A 73 -23.00 12.13 -22.25
N ALA A 74 -22.15 12.69 -23.13
CA ALA A 74 -21.39 13.91 -22.86
C ALA A 74 -22.28 15.13 -22.61
N VAL A 75 -23.38 15.26 -23.36
CA VAL A 75 -24.40 16.29 -23.10
C VAL A 75 -24.96 16.14 -21.68
N GLU A 76 -25.30 14.92 -21.25
CA GLU A 76 -25.77 14.68 -19.89
C GLU A 76 -24.69 14.93 -18.83
N ALA A 77 -23.45 14.51 -19.10
CA ALA A 77 -22.31 14.60 -18.18
C ALA A 77 -21.92 16.04 -17.87
N PHE A 78 -22.01 16.93 -18.86
CA PHE A 78 -21.46 18.29 -18.73
C PHE A 78 -22.54 19.37 -18.67
N GLN A 79 -23.69 19.18 -19.30
CA GLN A 79 -24.69 20.24 -19.48
C GLN A 79 -25.97 20.03 -18.66
N SER A 80 -26.16 18.84 -18.07
CA SER A 80 -27.37 18.58 -17.27
C SER A 80 -27.48 19.53 -16.07
N PRO A 81 -28.65 20.14 -15.80
CA PRO A 81 -28.84 20.99 -14.63
C PRO A 81 -28.80 20.19 -13.32
N ASN A 82 -29.02 18.87 -13.38
CA ASN A 82 -29.02 18.00 -12.21
C ASN A 82 -27.61 17.45 -11.94
N PRO A 83 -26.96 17.78 -10.81
CA PRO A 83 -25.60 17.32 -10.51
C PRO A 83 -25.47 15.80 -10.39
N LEU A 84 -26.53 15.09 -9.99
CA LEU A 84 -26.51 13.63 -9.90
C LEU A 84 -26.53 12.98 -11.29
N ILE A 85 -27.22 13.59 -12.26
CA ILE A 85 -27.22 13.13 -13.65
C ILE A 85 -25.82 13.35 -14.25
N ARG A 86 -25.24 14.55 -14.06
CA ARG A 86 -23.87 14.83 -14.53
C ARG A 86 -22.87 13.80 -14.04
N ARG A 87 -22.89 13.49 -12.73
CA ARG A 87 -21.97 12.50 -12.15
C ARG A 87 -22.18 11.10 -12.76
N ARG A 88 -23.42 10.62 -12.87
CA ARG A 88 -23.71 9.29 -13.44
C ARG A 88 -23.32 9.18 -14.90
N ALA A 89 -23.62 10.21 -15.70
CA ALA A 89 -23.25 10.23 -17.11
C ALA A 89 -21.73 10.32 -17.29
N PHE A 90 -21.03 11.07 -16.45
CA PHE A 90 -19.57 11.07 -16.45
C PHE A 90 -18.98 9.71 -16.08
N ASP A 91 -19.51 9.05 -15.05
CA ASP A 91 -19.11 7.68 -14.67
C ASP A 91 -19.35 6.69 -15.84
N GLN A 92 -20.41 6.87 -16.62
CA GLN A 92 -20.68 6.07 -17.83
C GLN A 92 -19.66 6.34 -18.94
N LEU A 93 -19.26 7.60 -19.16
CA LEU A 93 -18.19 7.94 -20.11
C LEU A 93 -16.90 7.23 -19.73
N LEU A 94 -16.47 7.37 -18.47
CA LEU A 94 -15.26 6.73 -17.95
C LEU A 94 -15.33 5.19 -18.04
N GLY A 95 -16.50 4.61 -17.76
CA GLY A 95 -16.72 3.17 -17.92
C GLY A 95 -16.66 2.68 -19.37
N SER A 96 -16.90 3.56 -20.35
CA SER A 96 -16.80 3.22 -21.78
C SER A 96 -15.45 3.59 -22.40
N LEU A 97 -14.49 4.08 -21.60
CA LEU A 97 -13.18 4.52 -22.05
C LEU A 97 -12.34 3.32 -22.53
N THR A 98 -11.72 3.47 -23.68
CA THR A 98 -10.80 2.51 -24.30
C THR A 98 -9.59 3.28 -24.84
N ALA A 99 -8.49 2.59 -25.12
CA ALA A 99 -7.34 3.21 -25.79
C ALA A 99 -7.72 3.86 -27.14
N GLY A 100 -8.67 3.25 -27.87
CA GLY A 100 -9.08 3.73 -29.20
C GLY A 100 -10.00 4.95 -29.20
N ASN A 101 -10.77 5.19 -28.13
CA ASN A 101 -11.69 6.33 -28.05
C ASN A 101 -11.25 7.44 -27.08
N ALA A 102 -10.11 7.28 -26.39
CA ALA A 102 -9.64 8.24 -25.40
C ALA A 102 -9.43 9.65 -25.99
N GLN A 103 -8.75 9.77 -27.13
CA GLN A 103 -8.57 11.08 -27.78
C GLN A 103 -9.88 11.75 -28.17
N TYR A 104 -10.85 10.97 -28.65
CA TYR A 104 -12.18 11.48 -28.99
C TYR A 104 -12.92 11.98 -27.74
N MET A 105 -12.93 11.19 -26.66
CA MET A 105 -13.52 11.60 -25.38
C MET A 105 -12.86 12.85 -24.79
N LEU A 106 -11.53 12.96 -24.90
CA LEU A 106 -10.79 14.13 -24.44
C LEU A 106 -11.27 15.43 -25.10
N GLY A 107 -11.67 15.39 -26.38
CA GLY A 107 -12.27 16.53 -27.07
C GLY A 107 -13.47 17.09 -26.31
N HIS A 108 -14.39 16.22 -25.88
CA HIS A 108 -15.54 16.63 -25.08
C HIS A 108 -15.14 17.19 -23.71
N LEU A 109 -14.13 16.64 -23.05
CA LEU A 109 -13.65 17.17 -21.77
C LEU A 109 -13.09 18.60 -21.93
N LYS A 110 -12.30 18.85 -22.98
CA LYS A 110 -11.71 20.17 -23.27
C LYS A 110 -12.79 21.21 -23.58
N GLU A 111 -13.74 20.86 -24.46
CA GLU A 111 -14.84 21.75 -24.85
C GLU A 111 -15.72 22.18 -23.66
N ASN A 112 -15.88 21.32 -22.66
CA ASN A 112 -16.76 21.55 -21.54
C ASN A 112 -16.06 22.06 -20.27
N SER A 113 -14.75 22.37 -20.33
CA SER A 113 -13.98 22.93 -19.19
C SER A 113 -14.22 22.15 -17.90
N VAL A 114 -14.00 20.84 -17.94
CA VAL A 114 -14.35 19.93 -16.86
C VAL A 114 -13.60 20.24 -15.56
N ARG A 115 -14.14 19.72 -14.45
CA ARG A 115 -13.53 19.92 -13.12
C ARG A 115 -12.23 19.13 -13.01
N GLY A 116 -11.33 19.58 -12.13
CA GLY A 116 -10.01 18.95 -11.95
C GLY A 116 -10.05 17.49 -11.51
N ASP A 117 -11.07 17.06 -10.76
CA ASP A 117 -11.29 15.65 -10.40
C ASP A 117 -11.68 14.80 -11.62
N GLN A 118 -12.57 15.31 -12.46
CA GLN A 118 -12.95 14.66 -13.72
C GLN A 118 -11.76 14.53 -14.67
N TRP A 119 -10.96 15.59 -14.78
CA TRP A 119 -9.74 15.60 -15.60
C TRP A 119 -8.70 14.58 -15.12
N ARG A 120 -8.47 14.54 -13.80
CA ARG A 120 -7.61 13.56 -13.15
C ARG A 120 -8.06 12.14 -13.43
N ASP A 121 -9.33 11.84 -13.17
CA ASP A 121 -9.84 10.48 -13.25
C ASP A 121 -9.78 9.96 -14.70
N PHE A 122 -10.10 10.80 -15.68
CA PHE A 122 -9.93 10.48 -17.09
C PHE A 122 -8.48 10.13 -17.46
N HIS A 123 -7.52 11.01 -17.13
CA HIS A 123 -6.11 10.78 -17.49
C HIS A 123 -5.51 9.59 -16.76
N TYR A 124 -5.91 9.34 -15.51
CA TYR A 124 -5.52 8.13 -14.78
C TYR A 124 -6.02 6.86 -15.50
N LEU A 125 -7.30 6.83 -15.90
CA LEU A 125 -7.86 5.69 -16.62
C LEU A 125 -7.22 5.52 -18.01
N TRP A 126 -6.96 6.61 -18.73
CA TRP A 126 -6.24 6.54 -20.00
C TRP A 126 -4.83 6.00 -19.80
N GLY A 127 -4.12 6.45 -18.76
CA GLY A 127 -2.80 5.92 -18.39
C GLY A 127 -2.80 4.40 -18.14
N MET A 128 -3.85 3.87 -17.50
CA MET A 128 -4.03 2.42 -17.32
C MET A 128 -4.39 1.67 -18.61
N LEU A 129 -4.92 2.33 -19.62
CA LEU A 129 -5.35 1.70 -20.88
C LEU A 129 -4.24 1.74 -21.94
N ASP A 130 -3.61 2.90 -22.10
CA ASP A 130 -2.52 3.17 -23.03
C ASP A 130 -1.61 4.25 -22.42
N GLY A 131 -0.74 3.81 -21.52
CA GLY A 131 0.11 4.69 -20.73
C GLY A 131 1.04 5.55 -21.56
N LYS A 132 1.61 4.99 -22.63
CA LYS A 132 2.49 5.72 -23.53
C LYS A 132 1.73 6.83 -24.26
N ALA A 133 0.59 6.52 -24.89
CA ALA A 133 -0.18 7.54 -25.60
C ALA A 133 -0.71 8.62 -24.65
N ALA A 134 -1.15 8.24 -23.44
CA ALA A 134 -1.63 9.18 -22.44
C ALA A 134 -0.51 10.13 -21.98
N VAL A 135 0.69 9.61 -21.68
CA VAL A 135 1.84 10.41 -21.23
C VAL A 135 2.41 11.27 -22.35
N GLU A 136 2.53 10.76 -23.57
CA GLU A 136 2.99 11.56 -24.73
C GLU A 136 2.02 12.70 -25.01
N HIS A 137 0.71 12.44 -24.96
CA HIS A 137 -0.30 13.50 -25.10
C HIS A 137 -0.20 14.55 -23.98
N ALA A 138 -0.06 14.09 -22.74
CA ALA A 138 0.02 14.95 -21.57
C ALA A 138 1.31 15.78 -21.52
N ALA A 139 2.43 15.27 -22.05
CA ALA A 139 3.69 16.01 -22.11
C ALA A 139 3.63 17.22 -23.07
N GLU A 140 2.76 17.17 -24.07
CA GLU A 140 2.51 18.26 -25.02
C GLU A 140 1.44 19.25 -24.53
N SER A 141 0.80 18.94 -23.40
CA SER A 141 -0.29 19.71 -22.78
C SER A 141 0.27 20.72 -21.77
N GLU A 142 -0.29 21.93 -21.72
CA GLU A 142 -0.01 22.89 -20.64
C GLU A 142 -0.69 22.47 -19.30
N GLU A 143 -1.50 21.42 -19.33
CA GLU A 143 -2.29 20.96 -18.21
C GLU A 143 -1.50 19.95 -17.36
N ASN A 144 -1.71 19.92 -16.04
CA ASN A 144 -0.98 19.00 -15.13
C ASN A 144 -1.44 17.53 -15.24
N ASP A 145 -1.87 17.09 -16.41
CA ASP A 145 -2.36 15.74 -16.72
C ASP A 145 -1.27 14.68 -16.74
N LEU A 146 -0.01 15.05 -17.02
CA LEU A 146 1.14 14.15 -17.09
C LEU A 146 1.25 13.27 -15.84
N SER A 147 0.98 13.85 -14.68
CA SER A 147 1.06 13.14 -13.42
C SER A 147 -0.04 12.09 -13.27
N HIS A 148 -1.23 12.39 -13.75
CA HIS A 148 -2.37 11.47 -13.66
C HIS A 148 -2.21 10.32 -14.65
N ALA A 149 -1.81 10.63 -15.88
CA ALA A 149 -1.47 9.62 -16.90
C ALA A 149 -0.33 8.70 -16.43
N LEU A 150 0.75 9.28 -15.90
CA LEU A 150 1.89 8.50 -15.41
C LEU A 150 1.52 7.65 -14.19
N ALA A 151 0.74 8.17 -13.24
CA ALA A 151 0.27 7.39 -12.10
C ALA A 151 -0.62 6.21 -12.54
N GLY A 152 -1.51 6.43 -13.51
CA GLY A 152 -2.33 5.38 -14.10
C GLY A 152 -1.49 4.31 -14.80
N TRP A 153 -0.52 4.73 -15.62
CA TRP A 153 0.39 3.82 -16.29
C TRP A 153 1.18 2.97 -15.29
N ALA A 154 1.78 3.61 -14.29
CA ALA A 154 2.57 2.95 -13.26
C ALA A 154 1.73 2.02 -12.38
N SER A 155 0.44 2.33 -12.17
CA SER A 155 -0.47 1.45 -11.43
C SER A 155 -0.67 0.10 -12.10
N LYS A 156 -0.67 0.00 -13.44
CA LYS A 156 -0.99 -1.24 -14.16
C LYS A 156 0.21 -1.88 -14.86
N TYR A 157 1.11 -1.06 -15.39
CA TYR A 157 2.31 -1.49 -16.13
C TYR A 157 3.56 -0.81 -15.54
N PRO A 158 3.92 -1.13 -14.28
CA PRO A 158 5.00 -0.46 -13.55
C PRO A 158 6.35 -0.53 -14.28
N ASP A 159 6.71 -1.67 -14.86
CA ASP A 159 7.99 -1.85 -15.54
C ASP A 159 8.10 -1.03 -16.83
N GLU A 160 7.01 -0.89 -17.57
CA GLU A 160 6.96 -0.06 -18.77
C GLU A 160 7.06 1.44 -18.41
N ALA A 161 6.37 1.86 -17.34
CA ALA A 161 6.46 3.23 -16.83
C ALA A 161 7.87 3.56 -16.33
N ILE A 162 8.54 2.65 -15.61
CA ILE A 162 9.93 2.80 -15.18
C ILE A 162 10.86 2.94 -16.39
N ALA A 163 10.71 2.06 -17.39
CA ALA A 163 11.52 2.11 -18.60
C ALA A 163 11.32 3.46 -19.33
N HIS A 164 10.07 3.91 -19.45
CA HIS A 164 9.77 5.21 -20.05
C HIS A 164 10.46 6.35 -19.30
N LEU A 165 10.28 6.44 -17.98
CA LEU A 165 10.89 7.49 -17.15
C LEU A 165 12.42 7.55 -17.28
N ASN A 166 13.07 6.40 -17.38
CA ASN A 166 14.52 6.32 -17.55
C ASN A 166 14.97 6.78 -18.95
N THR A 167 14.15 6.56 -19.99
CA THR A 167 14.45 6.99 -21.36
C THR A 167 14.14 8.47 -21.60
N THR A 168 13.20 9.04 -20.87
CA THR A 168 12.79 10.45 -20.93
C THR A 168 13.37 11.26 -19.76
N ALA A 169 14.53 10.85 -19.26
CA ALA A 169 15.26 11.61 -18.26
C ALA A 169 15.75 12.92 -18.88
N ASP A 170 15.03 14.00 -18.61
CA ASP A 170 15.36 15.36 -19.05
C ASP A 170 16.52 15.93 -18.22
N GLU A 171 17.19 16.97 -18.72
CA GLU A 171 18.18 17.74 -17.95
C GLU A 171 17.56 18.41 -16.70
N ASP A 172 16.24 18.63 -16.70
CA ASP A 172 15.53 19.12 -15.52
C ASP A 172 15.30 18.03 -14.48
N MET A 173 16.25 17.94 -13.54
CA MET A 173 16.18 17.06 -12.38
C MET A 173 14.96 17.29 -11.50
N GLY A 174 14.38 18.49 -11.48
CA GLY A 174 13.17 18.79 -10.72
C GLY A 174 11.96 18.05 -11.30
N SER A 175 11.78 18.18 -12.63
CA SER A 175 10.74 17.46 -13.37
C SER A 175 10.89 15.94 -13.26
N PHE A 176 12.12 15.41 -13.40
CA PHE A 176 12.38 13.98 -13.22
C PHE A 176 11.96 13.49 -11.82
N ARG A 177 12.38 14.19 -10.76
CA ARG A 177 12.08 13.81 -9.37
C ARG A 177 10.58 13.78 -9.11
N TYR A 178 9.87 14.77 -9.64
CA TYR A 178 8.42 14.82 -9.52
C TYR A 178 7.75 13.63 -10.23
N ARG A 179 8.12 13.35 -11.48
CA ARG A 179 7.59 12.20 -12.24
C ARG A 179 7.91 10.87 -11.57
N GLN A 180 9.12 10.69 -11.05
CA GLN A 180 9.53 9.49 -10.31
C GLN A 180 8.66 9.27 -9.07
N ARG A 181 8.42 10.33 -8.28
CA ARG A 181 7.54 10.26 -7.11
C ARG A 181 6.10 9.90 -7.48
N VAL A 182 5.57 10.51 -8.55
CA VAL A 182 4.22 10.22 -9.06
C VAL A 182 4.10 8.77 -9.53
N MET A 183 5.09 8.29 -10.28
CA MET A 183 5.18 6.90 -10.72
C MET A 183 5.19 5.94 -9.51
N VAL A 184 6.06 6.17 -8.52
CA VAL A 184 6.10 5.36 -7.30
C VAL A 184 4.77 5.37 -6.55
N ASN A 185 4.08 6.52 -6.48
CA ASN A 185 2.74 6.57 -5.88
C ASN A 185 1.72 5.73 -6.66
N GLY A 186 1.71 5.83 -8.00
CA GLY A 186 0.87 5.02 -8.86
C GLY A 186 1.10 3.52 -8.67
N MET A 187 2.37 3.10 -8.68
CA MET A 187 2.76 1.71 -8.38
C MET A 187 2.27 1.31 -6.98
N ALA A 188 2.58 2.09 -5.94
CA ALA A 188 2.31 1.70 -4.56
C ALA A 188 0.81 1.61 -4.22
N ASN A 189 -0.05 2.33 -4.95
CA ASN A 189 -1.50 2.24 -4.76
C ASN A 189 -2.08 0.91 -5.24
N ASN A 190 -1.42 0.20 -6.17
CA ASN A 190 -1.92 -1.05 -6.75
C ASN A 190 -1.00 -2.26 -6.50
N ASP A 191 0.31 -2.07 -6.61
CA ASP A 191 1.37 -3.05 -6.36
C ASP A 191 2.45 -2.46 -5.43
N PRO A 192 2.18 -2.40 -4.11
CA PRO A 192 3.16 -1.91 -3.13
C PRO A 192 4.43 -2.75 -3.08
N ALA A 193 4.37 -4.04 -3.43
CA ALA A 193 5.56 -4.89 -3.45
C ALA A 193 6.52 -4.45 -4.57
N ARG A 194 6.03 -4.27 -5.81
CA ARG A 194 6.85 -3.79 -6.93
C ARG A 194 7.40 -2.39 -6.68
N ALA A 195 6.60 -1.50 -6.07
CA ALA A 195 7.04 -0.16 -5.68
C ALA A 195 8.18 -0.23 -4.64
N THR A 196 8.06 -1.13 -3.66
CA THR A 196 9.11 -1.38 -2.64
C THR A 196 10.40 -1.86 -3.29
N ASP A 197 10.32 -2.86 -4.18
CA ASP A 197 11.47 -3.40 -4.91
C ASP A 197 12.20 -2.30 -5.69
N TYR A 198 11.45 -1.43 -6.37
CA TYR A 198 12.02 -0.32 -7.11
C TYR A 198 12.77 0.66 -6.19
N VAL A 199 12.19 1.03 -5.04
CA VAL A 199 12.84 1.96 -4.10
C VAL A 199 14.04 1.34 -3.40
N LEU A 200 13.99 0.03 -3.07
CA LEU A 200 15.14 -0.70 -2.54
C LEU A 200 16.29 -0.76 -3.54
N GLN A 201 15.98 -1.00 -4.81
CA GLN A 201 16.98 -0.98 -5.88
C GLN A 201 17.67 0.39 -5.98
N LEU A 202 16.91 1.48 -5.93
CA LEU A 202 17.48 2.84 -5.92
C LEU A 202 18.41 3.06 -4.74
N ALA A 203 18.04 2.57 -3.54
CA ALA A 203 18.91 2.64 -2.37
C ALA A 203 20.19 1.82 -2.54
N ASP A 204 20.12 0.63 -3.15
CA ASP A 204 21.30 -0.21 -3.47
C ASP A 204 22.24 0.47 -4.49
N GLU A 205 21.68 1.28 -5.38
CA GLU A 205 22.41 2.10 -6.35
C GLU A 205 22.97 3.40 -5.75
N GLY A 206 22.69 3.68 -4.47
CA GLY A 206 23.16 4.88 -3.77
C GLY A 206 22.35 6.14 -4.08
N ASP A 207 21.12 6.00 -4.59
CA ASP A 207 20.23 7.13 -4.84
C ASP A 207 19.67 7.68 -3.53
N GLU A 208 20.12 8.88 -3.16
CA GLU A 208 19.69 9.60 -1.95
C GLU A 208 18.17 9.86 -1.88
N ARG A 209 17.46 9.74 -3.01
CA ARG A 209 16.00 9.93 -3.06
C ARG A 209 15.23 8.71 -2.56
N ALA A 210 15.87 7.55 -2.43
CA ALA A 210 15.20 6.32 -2.04
C ALA A 210 14.45 6.48 -0.70
N SER A 211 15.04 7.16 0.28
CA SER A 211 14.40 7.41 1.59
C SER A 211 13.10 8.20 1.45
N GLN A 212 13.05 9.22 0.58
CA GLN A 212 11.83 9.99 0.31
C GLN A 212 10.77 9.14 -0.41
N LEU A 213 11.19 8.24 -1.30
CA LEU A 213 10.28 7.36 -2.02
C LEU A 213 9.72 6.25 -1.12
N PHE A 214 10.47 5.77 -0.12
CA PHE A 214 9.95 4.85 0.89
C PHE A 214 8.79 5.45 1.68
N GLU A 215 8.79 6.76 1.93
CA GLU A 215 7.67 7.44 2.58
C GLU A 215 6.40 7.39 1.72
N VAL A 216 6.55 7.51 0.40
CA VAL A 216 5.44 7.43 -0.56
C VAL A 216 4.82 6.05 -0.51
N VAL A 217 5.65 4.99 -0.57
CA VAL A 217 5.17 3.61 -0.49
C VAL A 217 4.52 3.33 0.86
N THR A 218 5.15 3.74 1.96
CA THR A 218 4.60 3.59 3.32
C THR A 218 3.23 4.26 3.43
N SER A 219 3.09 5.48 2.90
CA SER A 219 1.83 6.23 2.98
C SER A 219 0.72 5.58 2.16
N ALA A 220 1.04 5.03 0.98
CA ALA A 220 0.10 4.29 0.16
C ALA A 220 -0.38 3.00 0.86
N VAL A 221 0.55 2.21 1.41
CA VAL A 221 0.23 0.98 2.16
C VAL A 221 -0.67 1.28 3.36
N LEU A 222 -0.33 2.29 4.17
CA LEU A 222 -1.14 2.69 5.32
C LEU A 222 -2.54 3.19 4.94
N SER A 223 -2.73 3.69 3.71
CA SER A 223 -4.01 4.25 3.25
C SER A 223 -4.91 3.21 2.57
N ASN A 224 -4.31 2.25 1.86
CA ASN A 224 -5.03 1.38 0.91
C ASN A 224 -5.13 -0.09 1.36
N CYS A 225 -4.31 -0.51 2.32
CA CYS A 225 -4.29 -1.86 2.88
C CYS A 225 -5.01 -1.91 4.23
N ASP A 226 -5.47 -3.10 4.61
CA ASP A 226 -5.98 -3.29 5.97
C ASP A 226 -4.85 -3.25 7.02
N VAL A 227 -5.25 -3.23 8.28
CA VAL A 227 -4.33 -3.07 9.42
C VAL A 227 -3.29 -4.18 9.50
N ASP A 228 -3.68 -5.42 9.22
CA ASP A 228 -2.82 -6.59 9.37
C ASP A 228 -1.88 -6.75 8.17
N GLU A 229 -2.39 -6.49 6.96
CA GLU A 229 -1.61 -6.43 5.72
C GLU A 229 -0.53 -5.34 5.82
N ALA A 230 -0.92 -4.12 6.22
CA ALA A 230 0.02 -3.02 6.41
C ALA A 230 1.06 -3.34 7.49
N ALA A 231 0.66 -3.91 8.63
CA ALA A 231 1.58 -4.30 9.69
C ALA A 231 2.60 -5.35 9.22
N THR A 232 2.17 -6.33 8.42
CA THR A 232 3.05 -7.37 7.87
C THR A 232 4.10 -6.76 6.93
N TRP A 233 3.67 -5.89 6.01
CA TRP A 233 4.57 -5.19 5.10
C TRP A 233 5.57 -4.31 5.87
N LEU A 234 5.12 -3.59 6.89
CA LEU A 234 5.97 -2.71 7.71
C LEU A 234 7.05 -3.49 8.46
N ASP A 235 6.77 -4.66 9.03
CA ASP A 235 7.79 -5.46 9.73
C ASP A 235 8.90 -5.92 8.79
N SER A 236 8.57 -6.40 7.59
CA SER A 236 9.59 -6.82 6.63
C SER A 236 10.36 -5.62 6.08
N THR A 237 9.66 -4.61 5.58
CA THR A 237 10.26 -3.55 4.78
C THR A 237 11.06 -2.57 5.63
N TYR A 238 10.67 -2.30 6.87
CA TYR A 238 11.49 -1.44 7.75
C TYR A 238 12.77 -2.14 8.21
N GLY A 239 12.80 -3.48 8.23
CA GLY A 239 14.06 -4.21 8.38
C GLY A 239 14.99 -4.01 7.18
N GLU A 240 14.47 -4.14 5.96
CA GLU A 240 15.25 -3.98 4.73
C GLU A 240 15.68 -2.53 4.48
N TRP A 241 14.83 -1.56 4.81
CA TRP A 241 15.17 -0.15 4.74
C TRP A 241 16.24 0.18 5.79
N ALA A 242 16.12 -0.30 7.02
CA ALA A 242 17.13 -0.05 8.07
C ALA A 242 18.51 -0.64 7.77
N ASP A 243 18.59 -1.68 6.94
CA ASP A 243 19.87 -2.24 6.49
C ASP A 243 20.65 -1.25 5.61
N ARG A 244 19.93 -0.44 4.84
CA ARG A 244 20.48 0.51 3.86
C ARG A 244 20.59 1.91 4.42
N ASP A 245 19.55 2.34 5.12
CA ASP A 245 19.40 3.68 5.70
C ASP A 245 18.67 3.58 7.06
N PRO A 246 19.39 3.25 8.14
CA PRO A 246 18.82 3.17 9.49
C PRO A 246 18.39 4.54 10.04
N GLU A 247 18.92 5.66 9.51
CA GLU A 247 18.53 6.99 9.94
C GLU A 247 17.16 7.36 9.36
N GLY A 248 16.99 7.28 8.03
CA GLY A 248 15.71 7.58 7.38
C GLY A 248 14.58 6.66 7.83
N ALA A 249 14.85 5.35 7.98
CA ALA A 249 13.85 4.43 8.52
C ALA A 249 13.43 4.79 9.96
N GLY A 250 14.38 5.16 10.82
CA GLY A 250 14.13 5.57 12.20
C GLY A 250 13.38 6.90 12.32
N GLU A 251 13.72 7.89 11.49
CA GLU A 251 13.00 9.16 11.38
C GLU A 251 11.55 8.94 10.98
N ARG A 252 11.32 8.08 9.97
CA ARG A 252 9.97 7.77 9.52
C ARG A 252 9.14 7.09 10.61
N ILE A 253 9.68 6.08 11.30
CA ILE A 253 9.00 5.46 12.45
C ILE A 253 8.66 6.49 13.54
N SER A 254 9.57 7.43 13.80
CA SER A 254 9.38 8.48 14.80
C SER A 254 8.20 9.40 14.47
N SER A 255 7.95 9.61 13.18
CA SER A 255 6.82 10.41 12.68
C SER A 255 5.47 9.67 12.72
N MET A 256 5.47 8.34 12.86
CA MET A 256 4.23 7.56 12.87
C MET A 256 3.47 7.73 14.19
N PRO A 257 2.14 7.85 14.17
CA PRO A 257 1.34 7.79 15.38
C PRO A 257 1.43 6.41 16.03
N ARG A 258 1.22 6.34 17.34
CA ARG A 258 1.17 5.05 18.06
C ARG A 258 0.05 4.17 17.50
N SER A 259 0.41 3.00 16.98
CA SER A 259 -0.50 2.06 16.34
C SER A 259 0.14 0.67 16.20
N PRO A 260 -0.63 -0.41 15.96
CA PRO A 260 -0.09 -1.73 15.65
C PRO A 260 0.88 -1.74 14.45
N GLN A 261 0.66 -0.86 13.48
CA GLN A 261 1.51 -0.65 12.31
C GLN A 261 2.86 -0.04 12.71
N ARG A 262 2.88 0.98 13.58
CA ARG A 262 4.12 1.55 14.10
C ARG A 262 4.90 0.50 14.90
N ASP A 263 4.22 -0.26 15.73
CA ASP A 263 4.83 -1.35 16.49
C ASP A 263 5.47 -2.41 15.57
N ALA A 264 4.83 -2.74 14.45
CA ALA A 264 5.39 -3.65 13.45
C ALA A 264 6.64 -3.06 12.76
N ALA A 265 6.59 -1.79 12.37
CA ALA A 265 7.75 -1.09 11.80
C ALA A 265 8.94 -1.08 12.78
N ILE A 266 8.68 -0.83 14.07
CA ILE A 266 9.70 -0.90 15.12
C ILE A 266 10.27 -2.30 15.27
N SER A 267 9.44 -3.34 15.26
CA SER A 267 9.89 -4.73 15.35
C SER A 267 10.87 -5.07 14.22
N GLY A 268 10.50 -4.77 12.97
CA GLY A 268 11.36 -4.95 11.80
C GLY A 268 12.68 -4.20 11.89
N PHE A 269 12.58 -2.90 12.20
CA PHE A 269 13.72 -2.01 12.37
C PHE A 269 14.68 -2.48 13.48
N ALA A 270 14.16 -2.71 14.69
CA ALA A 270 14.94 -3.14 15.85
C ALA A 270 15.61 -4.49 15.60
N ARG A 271 14.91 -5.42 14.93
CA ARG A 271 15.47 -6.70 14.51
C ARG A 271 16.70 -6.49 13.61
N GLN A 272 16.63 -5.60 12.63
CA GLN A 272 17.76 -5.35 11.74
C GLN A 272 18.94 -4.67 12.46
N ILE A 273 18.68 -3.57 13.17
CA ILE A 273 19.78 -2.83 13.80
C ILE A 273 20.43 -3.61 14.94
N SER A 274 19.76 -4.63 15.51
CA SER A 274 20.32 -5.46 16.59
C SER A 274 21.60 -6.21 16.22
N TYR A 275 21.83 -6.48 14.93
CA TYR A 275 23.08 -7.09 14.47
C TYR A 275 24.30 -6.17 14.67
N GLY A 276 24.12 -4.87 14.46
CA GLY A 276 25.18 -3.85 14.56
C GLY A 276 25.20 -3.08 15.88
N ASP A 277 24.04 -2.86 16.50
CA ASP A 277 23.86 -2.14 17.76
C ASP A 277 22.69 -2.73 18.56
N PRO A 278 22.94 -3.78 19.36
CA PRO A 278 21.90 -4.40 20.18
C PRO A 278 21.38 -3.48 21.30
N GLY A 279 22.16 -2.48 21.74
CA GLY A 279 21.73 -1.52 22.75
C GLY A 279 20.65 -0.59 22.20
N LYS A 280 20.91 0.03 21.05
CA LYS A 280 19.92 0.86 20.34
C LYS A 280 18.70 0.05 19.93
N ALA A 281 18.87 -1.21 19.54
CA ALA A 281 17.74 -2.10 19.24
C ALA A 281 16.83 -2.34 20.47
N ILE A 282 17.42 -2.50 21.66
CA ILE A 282 16.66 -2.61 22.92
C ILE A 282 15.87 -1.32 23.20
N GLU A 283 16.47 -0.14 22.98
CA GLU A 283 15.79 1.14 23.15
C GLU A 283 14.56 1.26 22.24
N TRP A 284 14.71 0.93 20.96
CA TRP A 284 13.60 0.89 20.00
C TRP A 284 12.54 -0.12 20.39
N ALA A 285 12.93 -1.36 20.71
CA ALA A 285 12.01 -2.41 21.12
C ALA A 285 11.18 -2.01 22.36
N ASN A 286 11.76 -1.29 23.32
CA ASN A 286 11.02 -0.77 24.47
C ASN A 286 9.90 0.22 24.11
N SER A 287 9.96 0.84 22.92
CA SER A 287 8.95 1.79 22.45
C SER A 287 7.73 1.14 21.79
N ILE A 288 7.73 -0.19 21.63
CA ILE A 288 6.59 -0.98 21.14
C ILE A 288 5.49 -1.00 22.20
N ALA A 289 4.26 -0.63 21.83
CA ALA A 289 3.15 -0.57 22.76
C ALA A 289 2.59 -1.96 23.10
N GLU A 290 2.42 -2.82 22.10
CA GLU A 290 1.91 -4.18 22.27
C GLU A 290 2.93 -5.07 23.02
N GLU A 291 2.50 -5.66 24.13
CA GLU A 291 3.38 -6.39 25.05
C GLU A 291 4.10 -7.57 24.38
N THR A 292 3.37 -8.36 23.59
CA THR A 292 3.90 -9.59 23.00
C THR A 292 5.02 -9.26 22.01
N LYS A 293 4.77 -8.33 21.08
CA LYS A 293 5.76 -7.82 20.13
C LYS A 293 6.94 -7.17 20.84
N ARG A 294 6.71 -6.43 21.92
CA ARG A 294 7.79 -5.83 22.72
C ARG A 294 8.69 -6.90 23.33
N VAL A 295 8.11 -7.91 23.97
CA VAL A 295 8.85 -9.02 24.57
C VAL A 295 9.65 -9.79 23.50
N GLU A 296 9.06 -10.05 22.34
CA GLU A 296 9.73 -10.71 21.21
C GLU A 296 10.93 -9.89 20.69
N ALA A 297 10.73 -8.61 20.41
CA ALA A 297 11.77 -7.71 19.91
C ALA A 297 12.91 -7.52 20.94
N LEU A 298 12.57 -7.32 22.22
CA LEU A 298 13.56 -7.24 23.30
C LEU A 298 14.33 -8.55 23.46
N THR A 299 13.66 -9.69 23.36
CA THR A 299 14.32 -11.01 23.43
C THR A 299 15.32 -11.15 22.29
N HIS A 300 14.94 -10.80 21.07
CA HIS A 300 15.83 -10.84 19.91
C HIS A 300 17.05 -9.91 20.09
N ALA A 301 16.82 -8.64 20.41
CA ALA A 301 17.89 -7.66 20.62
C ALA A 301 18.82 -8.08 21.78
N GLY A 302 18.25 -8.59 22.87
CA GLY A 302 18.98 -9.15 24.01
C GLY A 302 19.82 -10.36 23.66
N GLN A 303 19.36 -11.25 22.78
CA GLN A 303 20.17 -12.37 22.28
C GLN A 303 21.38 -11.88 21.49
N HIS A 304 21.22 -10.83 20.68
CA HIS A 304 22.35 -10.19 20.00
C HIS A 304 23.31 -9.50 20.99
N LEU A 305 22.77 -8.85 22.03
CA LEU A 305 23.58 -8.32 23.12
C LEU A 305 24.38 -9.44 23.78
N ALA A 306 23.76 -10.56 24.15
CA ALA A 306 24.43 -11.68 24.82
C ALA A 306 25.52 -12.33 23.97
N ARG A 307 25.37 -12.36 22.64
CA ARG A 307 26.40 -12.84 21.70
C ARG A 307 27.58 -11.89 21.62
N ARG A 308 27.35 -10.57 21.74
CA ARG A 308 28.38 -9.53 21.62
C ARG A 308 29.08 -9.23 22.94
N ASP A 309 28.30 -9.08 24.00
CA ASP A 309 28.72 -8.81 25.37
C ASP A 309 27.80 -9.55 26.35
N ARG A 310 28.31 -10.69 26.82
CA ARG A 310 27.61 -11.56 27.73
C ARG A 310 27.33 -10.89 29.08
N ALA A 311 28.30 -10.13 29.62
CA ALA A 311 28.19 -9.51 30.93
C ALA A 311 27.16 -8.37 30.91
N ALA A 312 27.17 -7.57 29.84
CA ALA A 312 26.17 -6.53 29.63
C ALA A 312 24.77 -7.12 29.50
N ALA A 313 24.62 -8.23 28.77
CA ALA A 313 23.34 -8.93 28.70
C ALA A 313 22.87 -9.39 30.08
N GLU A 314 23.71 -10.10 30.84
CA GLU A 314 23.38 -10.57 32.19
C GLU A 314 22.93 -9.43 33.12
N ALA A 315 23.62 -8.29 33.08
CA ALA A 315 23.22 -7.10 33.82
C ALA A 315 21.86 -6.54 33.35
N TRP A 316 21.65 -6.45 32.04
CA TRP A 316 20.42 -5.94 31.45
C TRP A 316 19.21 -6.82 31.77
N VAL A 317 19.33 -8.15 31.67
CA VAL A 317 18.18 -9.07 31.86
C VAL A 317 17.56 -8.94 33.27
N VAL A 318 18.35 -8.61 34.28
CA VAL A 318 17.87 -8.42 35.67
C VAL A 318 16.89 -7.25 35.78
N SER A 319 17.07 -6.21 34.96
CA SER A 319 16.27 -4.98 34.99
C SER A 319 15.31 -4.82 33.81
N SER A 320 15.31 -5.75 32.86
CA SER A 320 14.55 -5.65 31.60
C SER A 320 13.04 -5.83 31.73
N GLY A 321 12.55 -6.35 32.87
CA GLY A 321 11.13 -6.66 33.06
C GLY A 321 10.62 -7.85 32.23
N LEU A 322 11.48 -8.54 31.48
CA LEU A 322 11.09 -9.67 30.63
C LEU A 322 10.56 -10.85 31.44
N PRO A 323 9.59 -11.63 30.91
CA PRO A 323 9.20 -12.91 31.49
C PRO A 323 10.38 -13.86 31.64
N LYS A 324 10.40 -14.71 32.68
CA LYS A 324 11.52 -15.63 32.98
C LYS A 324 11.95 -16.49 31.79
N GLU A 325 11.00 -16.87 30.93
CA GLU A 325 11.29 -17.63 29.71
C GLU A 325 12.10 -16.81 28.70
N ALA A 326 11.69 -15.56 28.43
CA ALA A 326 12.43 -14.62 27.59
C ALA A 326 13.81 -14.30 28.17
N GLN A 327 13.93 -14.12 29.49
CA GLN A 327 15.23 -13.94 30.16
C GLN A 327 16.18 -15.11 29.90
N ARG A 328 15.68 -16.35 30.03
CA ARG A 328 16.45 -17.55 29.72
C ARG A 328 16.82 -17.65 28.24
N ALA A 329 15.93 -17.24 27.34
CA ALA A 329 16.17 -17.24 25.89
C ALA A 329 17.23 -16.21 25.48
N VAL A 330 17.23 -15.03 26.10
CA VAL A 330 18.30 -14.02 25.95
C VAL A 330 19.65 -14.60 26.36
N LEU A 331 19.68 -15.26 27.53
CA LEU A 331 20.92 -15.80 28.09
C LEU A 331 21.35 -17.13 27.48
N ASN A 332 20.55 -17.74 26.61
CA ASN A 332 20.93 -18.96 25.89
C ASN A 332 20.59 -18.78 24.41
N PRO A 333 21.26 -17.82 23.73
CA PRO A 333 20.91 -17.51 22.35
C PRO A 333 21.18 -18.74 21.47
N PRO A 334 20.30 -19.05 20.50
CA PRO A 334 20.54 -20.15 19.58
C PRO A 334 21.86 -19.94 18.82
N GLN A 335 22.61 -21.03 18.65
CA GLN A 335 23.86 -21.07 17.89
C GLN A 335 23.57 -20.67 16.44
N ILE A 336 24.19 -19.59 15.98
CA ILE A 336 24.15 -19.21 14.57
C ILE A 336 24.97 -20.25 13.82
N ARG A 337 24.32 -21.15 13.08
CA ARG A 337 25.01 -22.06 12.18
C ARG A 337 25.68 -21.19 11.10
N ARG A 338 26.99 -20.98 11.20
CA ARG A 338 27.79 -20.49 10.07
C ARG A 338 27.60 -21.50 8.94
N ARG A 339 26.90 -21.07 7.88
CA ARG A 339 26.93 -21.72 6.58
C ARG A 339 27.98 -21.02 5.75
#